data_AF-A0A150UYI3-F1
#
_entry.id   AF-A0A150UYI3-F1
#
_cell.length_a   1.000
_cell.length_b   1.000
_cell.length_c   1.000
_cell.angle_alpha   90.00
_cell.angle_beta   90.00
_cell.angle_gamma   90.00
#
_symmetry.space_group_name_H-M   'P 1'
#
loop_
_entity.id
_entity.type
_entity.pdbx_description
1 polymer ?
#
loop_
_entity_poly.entity_id
_entity_poly.type
_entity_poly.pdbx_seq_one_letter_code
_entity_poly.pdbx_strand_id
1 'polypeptide(L)'
;REDKITQFQLCVYTVVADIPKGRVSTYTAIARILECSPRAVRLALKRNPFALEVPCHRVIASNMHVDGCHGDETPLFAQESVVRKLDLLATEGVFFDHTGSLLDITRLMNESDL
;
A
#
# COMPACT_ATOMS: atom_id res chain seq x y z
N ARG A 1 -21.18 10.66 9.66
CA ARG A 1 -20.07 11.25 10.45
C ARG A 1 -19.11 11.78 9.41
N GLU A 2 -19.07 13.09 9.18
CA GLU A 2 -18.13 13.68 8.22
C GLU A 2 -16.74 13.55 8.81
N ASP A 3 -16.03 12.48 8.44
CA ASP A 3 -14.64 12.32 8.78
C ASP A 3 -13.85 13.34 7.95
N LYS A 4 -13.67 14.52 8.54
CA LYS A 4 -12.94 15.64 7.94
C LYS A 4 -11.51 15.19 7.63
N ILE A 5 -11.24 14.95 6.36
CA ILE A 5 -9.93 14.51 5.86
C ILE A 5 -8.92 15.60 6.15
N THR A 6 -7.81 15.23 6.79
CA THR A 6 -6.73 16.19 7.09
C THR A 6 -5.92 16.48 5.85
N GLN A 7 -5.25 17.63 5.83
CA GLN A 7 -4.32 17.97 4.73
C GLN A 7 -3.24 16.90 4.54
N PHE A 8 -2.75 16.32 5.64
CA PHE A 8 -1.81 15.19 5.60
C PHE A 8 -2.39 13.96 4.92
N GLN A 9 -3.62 13.56 5.26
CA GLN A 9 -4.29 12.42 4.61
C GLN A 9 -4.48 12.67 3.11
N LEU A 10 -4.85 13.90 2.73
CA LEU A 10 -5.01 14.28 1.33
C LEU A 10 -3.67 14.13 0.57
N CYS A 11 -2.56 14.65 1.12
CA CYS A 11 -1.24 14.49 0.51
C CYS A 11 -0.86 13.01 0.33
N VAL A 12 -1.12 12.17 1.33
CA VAL A 12 -0.90 10.71 1.22
C VAL A 12 -1.74 10.11 0.09
N TYR A 13 -3.02 10.49 -0.01
CA TYR A 13 -3.92 9.97 -1.05
C TYR A 13 -3.50 10.40 -2.45
N THR A 14 -3.06 11.65 -2.62
CA THR A 14 -2.52 12.16 -3.89
C THR A 14 -1.32 11.34 -4.34
N VAL A 15 -0.30 11.18 -3.49
CA VAL A 15 0.91 10.41 -3.85
C VAL A 15 0.59 8.95 -4.18
N VAL A 16 -0.37 8.34 -3.48
CA VAL A 16 -0.77 6.95 -3.75
C VAL A 16 -1.58 6.84 -5.04
N ALA A 17 -2.37 7.85 -5.39
CA ALA A 17 -3.12 7.89 -6.65
C ALA A 17 -2.21 7.94 -7.88
N ASP A 18 -1.00 8.51 -7.74
CA ASP A 18 -0.01 8.60 -8.82
C ASP A 18 0.69 7.26 -9.12
N ILE A 19 0.54 6.25 -8.26
CA ILE A 19 1.13 4.91 -8.51
C ILE A 19 0.38 4.25 -9.66
N PRO A 20 1.01 3.98 -10.82
CA PRO A 20 0.33 3.40 -11.97
C PRO A 20 -0.03 1.93 -11.76
N LYS A 21 -1.00 1.45 -12.54
CA LYS A 21 -1.41 0.04 -12.57
C LYS A 21 -0.22 -0.87 -12.87
N GLY A 22 -0.07 -1.95 -12.10
CA GLY A 22 0.99 -2.93 -12.30
C GLY A 22 2.33 -2.57 -11.66
N ARG A 23 2.39 -1.44 -10.96
CA ARG A 23 3.51 -1.05 -10.08
C ARG A 23 3.06 -0.97 -8.63
N VAL A 24 4.02 -1.10 -7.74
CA VAL A 24 3.82 -0.99 -6.29
C VAL A 24 4.87 -0.06 -5.71
N SER A 25 4.54 0.61 -4.61
CA SER A 25 5.51 1.37 -3.84
C SER A 25 5.46 0.97 -2.36
N THR A 26 6.39 1.47 -1.56
CA THR A 26 6.45 1.15 -0.14
C THR A 26 5.97 2.29 0.73
N TYR A 27 5.46 1.97 1.92
CA TYR A 27 5.15 2.99 2.92
C TYR A 27 6.36 3.88 3.23
N THR A 28 7.58 3.34 3.14
CA THR A 28 8.81 4.09 3.39
C THR A 28 9.13 5.07 2.27
N ALA A 29 8.94 4.70 0.99
CA ALA A 29 9.13 5.60 -0.14
C ALA A 29 8.18 6.81 -0.03
N ILE A 30 6.89 6.56 0.20
CA ILE A 30 5.88 7.63 0.37
C ILE A 30 6.20 8.48 1.60
N ALA A 31 6.61 7.84 2.71
CA ALA A 31 6.97 8.55 3.92
C ALA A 31 8.19 9.46 3.75
N ARG A 32 9.16 9.08 2.92
CA ARG A 32 10.31 9.94 2.58
C ARG A 32 9.90 11.18 1.80
N ILE A 33 9.01 11.04 0.81
CA ILE A 33 8.49 12.17 0.01
C ILE A 33 7.74 13.16 0.89
N LEU A 34 6.95 12.64 1.84
CA LEU A 34 6.12 13.45 2.74
C LEU A 34 6.82 13.80 4.05
N GLU A 35 8.13 13.51 4.17
CA GLU A 35 8.96 13.75 5.35
C GLU A 35 8.30 13.31 6.68
N CYS A 36 7.69 12.12 6.67
CA CYS A 36 6.92 11.59 7.79
C CYS A 36 7.31 10.14 8.13
N SER A 37 6.58 9.50 9.06
CA SER A 37 6.83 8.10 9.40
C SER A 37 6.01 7.14 8.52
N PRO A 38 6.56 5.96 8.13
CA PRO A 38 5.79 4.93 7.41
C PRO A 38 4.52 4.51 8.14
N ARG A 39 4.54 4.55 9.48
CA ARG A 39 3.37 4.28 10.32
C ARG A 39 2.27 5.33 10.16
N ALA A 40 2.62 6.60 9.99
CA ALA A 40 1.65 7.67 9.74
C ALA A 40 0.97 7.49 8.38
N VAL A 41 1.72 7.14 7.33
CA VAL A 41 1.18 6.82 5.99
C VAL A 41 0.20 5.65 6.07
N ARG A 42 0.59 4.56 6.73
CA ARG A 42 -0.26 3.39 6.93
C ARG A 42 -1.55 3.72 7.69
N LEU A 43 -1.48 4.57 8.71
CA LEU A 43 -2.66 5.02 9.46
C LEU A 43 -3.59 5.90 8.60
N ALA A 44 -3.03 6.77 7.75
CA ALA A 44 -3.79 7.59 6.81
C ALA A 44 -4.54 6.71 5.79
N LEU A 45 -3.86 5.70 5.23
CA LEU A 45 -4.46 4.75 4.29
C LEU A 45 -5.50 3.83 4.94
N LYS A 46 -5.34 3.46 6.22
CA LYS A 46 -6.36 2.69 6.96
C LYS A 46 -7.67 3.46 7.13
N ARG A 47 -7.61 4.79 7.14
CA ARG A 47 -8.78 5.69 7.25
C ARG A 47 -9.25 6.20 5.89
N ASN A 48 -8.75 5.64 4.79
CA ASN A 48 -9.08 6.09 3.45
C ASN A 48 -10.56 5.84 3.12
N PRO A 49 -11.40 6.88 2.96
CA PRO A 49 -12.79 6.71 2.52
C PRO A 49 -12.89 6.45 1.01
N PHE A 50 -11.81 6.70 0.25
CA PHE A 50 -11.73 6.59 -1.21
C PHE A 50 -11.06 5.29 -1.66
N ALA A 51 -11.39 4.16 -1.04
CA ALA A 51 -10.75 2.88 -1.32
C ALA A 51 -10.88 2.41 -2.80
N LEU A 52 -11.81 2.99 -3.57
CA LEU A 52 -11.98 2.72 -4.99
C LEU A 52 -11.09 3.58 -5.90
N GLU A 53 -10.83 4.83 -5.51
CA GLU A 53 -10.08 5.80 -6.33
C GLU A 53 -8.59 5.82 -5.99
N VAL A 54 -8.27 5.67 -4.70
CA VAL A 54 -6.90 5.65 -4.20
C VAL A 54 -6.45 4.20 -4.08
N PRO A 55 -5.50 3.73 -4.92
CA PRO A 55 -5.10 2.33 -5.01
C PRO A 55 -4.21 1.93 -3.83
N CYS A 56 -4.78 1.89 -2.62
CA CYS A 56 -4.07 1.58 -1.39
C CYS A 56 -3.48 0.15 -1.39
N HIS A 57 -3.99 -0.75 -2.23
CA HIS A 57 -3.44 -2.08 -2.45
C HIS A 57 -2.05 -2.04 -3.12
N ARG A 58 -1.69 -0.98 -3.83
CA ARG A 58 -0.35 -0.82 -4.44
C ARG A 58 0.74 -0.42 -3.45
N VAL A 59 0.40 -0.16 -2.18
CA VAL A 59 1.37 0.20 -1.15
C VAL A 59 1.71 -1.00 -0.26
N ILE A 60 2.97 -1.40 -0.22
CA ILE A 60 3.47 -2.58 0.52
C ILE A 60 4.52 -2.21 1.58
N ALA A 61 4.93 -3.18 2.39
CA ALA A 61 5.97 -2.97 3.39
C ALA A 61 7.35 -2.77 2.73
N SER A 62 8.28 -2.12 3.45
CA SER A 62 9.61 -1.79 2.94
C SER A 62 10.50 -3.01 2.68
N ASN A 63 10.17 -4.16 3.24
CA ASN A 63 10.80 -5.44 2.97
C ASN A 63 10.23 -6.14 1.71
N MET A 64 9.53 -5.41 0.85
CA MET A 64 8.85 -5.92 -0.35
C MET A 64 7.79 -7.00 -0.03
N HIS A 65 7.28 -6.98 1.20
CA HIS A 65 6.30 -7.93 1.67
C HIS A 65 4.89 -7.34 1.60
N VAL A 66 3.95 -8.12 1.11
CA VAL A 66 2.53 -7.79 1.16
C VAL A 66 2.06 -8.00 2.60
N ASP A 67 1.94 -6.92 3.35
CA ASP A 67 1.59 -7.02 4.76
C ASP A 67 0.08 -6.94 4.99
N GLY A 68 -0.41 -7.79 5.89
CA GLY A 68 -1.72 -7.70 6.50
C GLY A 68 -1.81 -6.60 7.56
N CYS A 69 -3.03 -6.30 8.02
CA CYS A 69 -3.25 -5.13 8.85
C CYS A 69 -2.82 -5.32 10.33
N HIS A 70 -1.55 -5.68 10.62
CA HIS A 70 -0.86 -5.67 11.93
C HIS A 70 -1.39 -6.65 12.99
N GLY A 71 -0.47 -7.46 13.54
CA GLY A 71 -0.49 -7.85 14.96
C GLY A 71 -1.17 -9.17 15.32
N ASP A 72 -1.87 -9.79 14.38
CA ASP A 72 -2.53 -11.06 14.64
C ASP A 72 -1.61 -12.22 14.20
N GLU A 73 -1.53 -13.29 15.00
CA GLU A 73 -0.89 -14.57 14.63
C GLU A 73 -1.57 -15.26 13.43
N THR A 74 -2.48 -14.57 12.76
CA THR A 74 -3.27 -15.08 11.65
C THR A 74 -2.39 -15.18 10.41
N PRO A 75 -2.32 -16.35 9.77
CA PRO A 75 -1.57 -16.54 8.53
C PRO A 75 -1.91 -15.47 7.49
N LEU A 76 -0.92 -15.04 6.72
CA LEU A 76 -1.04 -13.94 5.75
C LEU A 76 -2.25 -14.11 4.81
N PHE A 77 -2.45 -15.34 4.30
CA PHE A 77 -3.54 -15.70 3.38
C PHE A 77 -4.87 -16.01 4.09
N ALA A 78 -4.89 -16.03 5.42
CA ALA A 78 -6.14 -16.17 6.18
C ALA A 78 -6.81 -14.80 6.44
N GLN A 79 -6.11 -13.70 6.17
CA GLN A 79 -6.67 -12.35 6.28
C GLN A 79 -7.37 -11.98 4.96
N GLU A 80 -8.70 -11.90 4.97
CA GLU A 80 -9.49 -11.54 3.78
C GLU A 80 -9.02 -10.24 3.12
N SER A 81 -8.62 -9.26 3.92
CA SER A 81 -8.07 -7.98 3.42
C SER A 81 -6.77 -8.15 2.62
N VAL A 82 -5.92 -9.11 2.98
CA VAL A 82 -4.69 -9.45 2.27
C VAL A 82 -5.00 -10.20 1.00
N VAL A 83 -5.90 -11.19 1.06
CA VAL A 83 -6.30 -11.97 -0.10
C VAL A 83 -6.90 -11.05 -1.18
N ARG A 84 -7.84 -10.18 -0.80
CA ARG A 84 -8.41 -9.20 -1.74
C ARG A 84 -7.35 -8.27 -2.34
N LYS A 85 -6.38 -7.84 -1.54
CA LYS A 85 -5.24 -7.01 -2.00
C LYS A 85 -4.38 -7.77 -3.02
N LEU A 86 -4.05 -9.03 -2.72
CA LEU A 86 -3.30 -9.90 -3.61
C LEU A 86 -4.03 -10.17 -4.92
N ASP A 87 -5.33 -10.42 -4.87
CA ASP A 87 -6.16 -10.62 -6.07
C ASP A 87 -6.14 -9.37 -6.96
N LEU A 88 -6.34 -8.18 -6.38
CA LEU A 88 -6.25 -6.93 -7.13
C LEU A 88 -4.86 -6.78 -7.77
N LEU A 89 -3.79 -6.97 -7.01
CA LEU A 89 -2.43 -6.91 -7.51
C LEU A 89 -2.16 -7.92 -8.63
N ALA A 90 -2.68 -9.15 -8.51
CA ALA A 90 -2.57 -10.19 -9.53
C ALA A 90 -3.31 -9.80 -10.81
N THR A 91 -4.48 -9.15 -10.74
CA THR A 91 -5.17 -8.61 -11.93
C THR A 91 -4.41 -7.47 -12.61
N GLU A 92 -3.47 -6.84 -11.90
CA GLU A 92 -2.54 -5.85 -12.44
C GLU A 92 -1.21 -6.48 -12.91
N GLY A 93 -1.07 -7.80 -12.79
CA GLY A 93 0.13 -8.56 -13.15
C GLY A 93 1.25 -8.47 -12.11
N VAL A 94 0.95 -8.02 -10.89
CA VAL A 94 1.91 -8.00 -9.77
C VAL A 94 1.71 -9.28 -8.95
N PHE A 95 2.74 -10.11 -8.89
CA PHE A 95 2.67 -11.39 -8.21
C PHE A 95 3.59 -11.44 -6.98
N PHE A 96 3.14 -12.18 -5.97
CA PHE A 96 3.86 -12.41 -4.72
C PHE A 96 4.07 -13.92 -4.55
N ASP A 97 5.14 -14.29 -3.85
CA ASP A 97 5.40 -15.69 -3.50
C ASP A 97 4.46 -16.18 -2.39
N HIS A 98 4.56 -17.47 -2.07
CA HIS A 98 3.79 -18.11 -0.99
C HIS A 98 4.18 -17.63 0.42
N THR A 99 5.24 -16.82 0.55
CA THR A 99 5.60 -16.17 1.80
C THR A 99 4.99 -14.79 1.90
N GLY A 100 4.67 -14.13 0.78
CA GLY A 100 4.17 -12.76 0.69
C GLY A 100 5.18 -11.77 0.09
N SER A 101 6.30 -12.22 -0.46
CA SER A 101 7.35 -11.38 -1.02
C SER A 101 7.12 -11.11 -2.51
N LEU A 102 7.38 -9.89 -2.96
CA LEU A 102 7.22 -9.48 -4.36
C LEU A 102 8.16 -10.29 -5.27
N LEU A 103 7.60 -10.92 -6.31
CA LEU A 103 8.38 -11.75 -7.25
C LEU A 103 9.17 -10.93 -8.28
N ASP A 104 8.68 -9.74 -8.63
CA ASP A 104 9.26 -8.88 -9.67
C ASP A 104 9.60 -7.51 -9.11
N ILE A 105 10.87 -7.33 -8.73
CA ILE A 105 11.37 -6.08 -8.16
C ILE A 105 11.34 -4.89 -9.13
N THR A 106 11.26 -5.14 -10.45
CA THR A 106 11.20 -4.06 -11.45
C THR A 106 9.90 -3.26 -11.38
N ARG A 107 8.89 -3.81 -10.70
CA ARG A 107 7.60 -3.18 -10.44
C ARG A 107 7.60 -2.30 -9.19
N LEU A 108 8.68 -2.32 -8.41
CA LEU A 108 8.83 -1.51 -7.21
C LEU A 108 9.24 -0.09 -7.58
N MET A 109 8.45 0.90 -7.16
CA MET A 109 8.73 2.33 -7.30
C MET A 109 9.33 2.87 -6.00
N ASN A 110 10.43 3.60 -6.13
CA ASN A 110 11.09 4.29 -5.03
C ASN A 110 10.62 5.75 -4.95
N GLU A 111 11.16 6.51 -3.99
CA GLU A 111 10.83 7.93 -3.81
C GLU A 111 11.13 8.81 -5.03
N SER A 112 12.02 8.39 -5.94
CA SER A 112 12.37 9.13 -7.15
C SER A 112 11.43 8.84 -8.33
N ASP A 113 10.65 7.77 -8.24
CA ASP A 113 9.71 7.33 -9.29
C ASP A 113 8.29 7.87 -9.06
N LEU A 114 8.04 8.40 -7.86
CA LEU A 114 6.75 8.90 -7.37
C LEU A 114 6.62 10.42 -7.52
#